data_AF-A0A1B6AUW5-F1
#
_entry.id   AF-A0A1B6AUW5-F1
#
_cell.length_a   1.000
_cell.length_b   1.000
_cell.length_c   1.000
_cell.angle_alpha   90.00
_cell.angle_beta   90.00
_cell.angle_gamma   90.00
#
_symmetry.space_group_name_H-M   'P 1'
#
loop_
_entity.id
_entity.type
_entity.pdbx_description
1 polymer ?
#
loop_
_entity_poly.entity_id
_entity_poly.type
_entity_poly.pdbx_seq_one_letter_code
_entity_poly.pdbx_strand_id
1 'polypeptide(L)'
;MNKLVWLWWSGTGATAADVDRCWQSFLRRFDIEHTFRMLKQTLGWTKPRLRSPEAADRWTWLVLAAHTQLRLARPLAADLRRPWEKKAEPNRLTPARVRRGFRNLHAKTPSPARAPQPSRPGPGRPPGSKNRRPATRHDVGRVLATGQPFRRPTHHEVGTKPRRVE
;
A
#
# COMPACT_ATOMS: atom_id res chain seq x y z
N MET A 1 -14.79 -22.51 -27.02
CA MET A 1 -15.34 -23.36 -25.94
C MET A 1 -16.06 -22.44 -24.93
N ASN A 2 -17.38 -22.25 -25.07
CA ASN A 2 -18.14 -21.48 -24.07
C ASN A 2 -18.34 -22.36 -22.83
N LYS A 3 -17.71 -22.01 -21.72
CA LYS A 3 -18.03 -22.60 -20.42
C LYS A 3 -19.32 -21.99 -19.91
N LEU A 4 -20.27 -22.84 -19.51
CA LEU A 4 -21.49 -22.43 -18.83
C LEU A 4 -21.12 -21.78 -17.48
N VAL A 5 -21.73 -20.64 -17.18
CA VAL A 5 -21.58 -19.92 -15.91
C VAL A 5 -22.96 -19.80 -15.28
N TRP A 6 -23.06 -20.20 -14.02
CA TRP A 6 -24.27 -20.07 -13.21
C TRP A 6 -24.09 -18.92 -12.23
N LEU A 7 -25.02 -17.96 -12.25
CA LEU A 7 -25.07 -16.85 -11.30
C LEU A 7 -26.19 -17.11 -10.29
N TRP A 8 -25.89 -16.93 -9.01
CA TRP A 8 -26.84 -17.09 -7.92
C TRP A 8 -27.24 -15.73 -7.36
N TRP A 9 -28.53 -15.56 -7.03
CA TRP A 9 -29.10 -14.32 -6.51
C TRP A 9 -30.05 -14.65 -5.34
N SER A 10 -30.05 -13.83 -4.29
CA SER A 10 -30.78 -14.10 -3.05
C SER A 10 -32.17 -13.46 -2.96
N GLY A 11 -32.49 -12.50 -3.83
CA GLY A 11 -33.80 -11.85 -3.86
C GLY A 11 -34.87 -12.73 -4.51
N THR A 12 -36.11 -12.60 -4.04
CA THR A 12 -37.28 -13.25 -4.63
C THR A 12 -37.89 -12.37 -5.72
N GLY A 13 -38.51 -12.98 -6.74
CA GLY A 13 -39.21 -12.22 -7.80
C GLY A 13 -38.31 -11.44 -8.75
N ALA A 14 -37.12 -11.97 -9.08
CA ALA A 14 -36.20 -11.31 -10.00
C ALA A 14 -36.88 -10.99 -11.34
N THR A 15 -36.86 -9.72 -11.72
CA THR A 15 -37.34 -9.26 -13.02
C THR A 15 -36.28 -9.51 -14.10
N ALA A 16 -36.66 -9.43 -15.37
CA ALA A 16 -35.69 -9.49 -16.47
C ALA A 16 -34.58 -8.41 -16.34
N ALA A 17 -34.93 -7.22 -15.86
CA ALA A 17 -33.99 -6.14 -15.62
C ALA A 17 -32.97 -6.47 -14.51
N ASP A 18 -33.37 -7.25 -13.49
CA ASP A 18 -32.47 -7.72 -12.45
C ASP A 18 -31.46 -8.72 -13.00
N VAL A 19 -31.92 -9.65 -13.87
CA VAL A 19 -31.04 -10.61 -14.55
C VAL A 19 -30.00 -9.89 -15.41
N ASP A 20 -30.42 -8.89 -16.20
CA ASP A 20 -29.51 -8.07 -17.00
C ASP A 20 -28.50 -7.34 -16.11
N ARG A 21 -28.94 -6.75 -14.99
CA ARG A 21 -28.04 -6.07 -14.05
C ARG A 21 -27.03 -7.04 -13.41
N CYS A 22 -27.46 -8.26 -13.06
CA CYS A 22 -26.57 -9.30 -12.54
C CYS A 22 -25.49 -9.65 -13.56
N TRP A 23 -25.91 -9.86 -14.82
CA TRP A 23 -25.02 -10.17 -15.91
C TRP A 23 -23.99 -9.05 -16.15
N GLN A 24 -24.45 -7.80 -16.25
CA GLN A 24 -23.55 -6.65 -16.40
C GLN A 24 -22.59 -6.52 -15.22
N SER A 25 -23.07 -6.70 -13.98
CA SER A 25 -22.21 -6.65 -12.78
C SER A 25 -21.16 -7.77 -12.79
N PHE A 26 -21.54 -8.97 -13.21
CA PHE A 26 -20.61 -10.09 -13.34
C PHE A 26 -19.53 -9.80 -14.39
N LEU A 27 -19.89 -9.25 -15.56
CA LEU A 27 -18.91 -8.85 -16.58
C LEU A 27 -17.93 -7.80 -16.05
N ARG A 28 -18.39 -6.88 -15.20
CA ARG A 28 -17.56 -5.83 -14.59
C ARG A 28 -16.75 -6.29 -13.38
N ARG A 29 -16.98 -7.49 -12.84
CA ARG A 29 -16.31 -7.95 -11.61
C ARG A 29 -14.79 -7.92 -11.71
N PHE A 30 -14.23 -8.12 -12.90
CA PHE A 30 -12.79 -8.10 -13.12
C PHE A 30 -12.16 -6.71 -12.95
N ASP A 31 -12.96 -5.64 -12.98
CA ASP A 31 -12.49 -4.27 -12.71
C ASP A 31 -11.88 -4.15 -11.29
N ILE A 32 -12.31 -4.98 -10.32
CA ILE A 32 -11.74 -4.99 -8.97
C ILE A 32 -10.28 -5.47 -8.96
N GLU A 33 -9.92 -6.41 -9.84
CA GLU A 33 -8.55 -6.93 -9.95
C GLU A 33 -7.60 -5.85 -10.47
N HIS A 34 -8.07 -5.02 -11.41
CA HIS A 34 -7.33 -3.86 -11.87
C HIS A 34 -7.12 -2.83 -10.75
N THR A 35 -8.11 -2.68 -9.87
CA THR A 35 -7.99 -1.84 -8.68
C THR A 35 -6.94 -2.40 -7.73
N PHE A 36 -7.00 -3.68 -7.36
CA PHE A 36 -5.99 -4.32 -6.50
C PHE A 36 -4.60 -4.25 -7.10
N ARG A 37 -4.45 -4.49 -8.42
CA ARG A 37 -3.18 -4.34 -9.13
C ARG A 37 -2.63 -2.93 -8.97
N MET A 38 -3.45 -1.91 -9.18
CA MET A 38 -3.04 -0.52 -8.99
C MET A 38 -2.62 -0.24 -7.54
N LEU A 39 -3.42 -0.65 -6.55
CA LEU A 39 -3.10 -0.41 -5.14
C LEU A 39 -1.75 -1.04 -4.77
N LYS A 40 -1.52 -2.30 -5.16
CA LYS A 40 -0.28 -3.03 -4.86
C LYS A 40 0.93 -2.46 -5.60
N GLN A 41 0.85 -2.36 -6.94
CA GLN A 41 2.01 -2.05 -7.78
C GLN A 41 2.31 -0.55 -7.83
N THR A 42 1.27 0.28 -7.89
CA THR A 42 1.40 1.71 -8.15
C THR A 42 1.40 2.52 -6.86
N LEU A 43 0.41 2.31 -5.99
CA LEU A 43 0.30 3.04 -4.71
C LEU A 43 1.12 2.41 -3.59
N GLY A 44 1.65 1.21 -3.80
CA GLY A 44 2.60 0.59 -2.90
C GLY A 44 1.97 -0.06 -1.67
N TRP A 45 0.75 -0.57 -1.79
CA TRP A 45 0.04 -1.22 -0.68
C TRP A 45 0.89 -2.29 0.02
N THR A 46 1.70 -3.05 -0.72
CA THR A 46 2.57 -4.10 -0.19
C THR A 46 4.04 -3.70 -0.06
N LYS A 47 4.38 -2.41 -0.25
CA LYS A 47 5.77 -1.93 -0.20
C LYS A 47 6.35 -1.76 1.22
N PRO A 48 5.64 -1.21 2.21
CA PRO A 48 6.27 -0.93 3.50
C PRO A 48 6.46 -2.22 4.32
N ARG A 49 7.59 -2.30 5.04
CA ARG A 49 7.89 -3.38 5.99
C ARG A 49 7.39 -2.99 7.38
N LEU A 50 6.08 -3.06 7.57
CA LEU A 50 5.42 -2.69 8.82
C LEU A 50 5.58 -3.80 9.87
N ARG A 51 5.75 -3.40 11.13
CA ARG A 51 6.06 -4.34 12.24
C ARG A 51 4.86 -4.71 13.10
N SER A 52 3.72 -4.03 12.96
CA SER A 52 2.50 -4.34 13.72
C SER A 52 1.27 -4.34 12.79
N PRO A 53 0.25 -5.16 13.09
CA PRO A 53 -0.96 -5.23 12.29
C PRO A 53 -1.71 -3.89 12.25
N GLU A 54 -1.76 -3.15 13.35
CA GLU A 54 -2.44 -1.84 13.40
C GLU A 54 -1.76 -0.82 12.49
N ALA A 55 -0.44 -0.94 12.28
CA ALA A 55 0.28 -0.12 11.32
C ALA A 55 -0.06 -0.52 9.88
N ALA A 56 -0.26 -1.80 9.60
CA ALA A 56 -0.72 -2.30 8.30
C ALA A 56 -2.14 -1.83 7.97
N ASP A 57 -3.04 -1.80 8.97
CA ASP A 57 -4.40 -1.27 8.81
C ASP A 57 -4.38 0.23 8.49
N ARG A 58 -3.62 1.01 9.28
CA ARG A 58 -3.41 2.45 9.00
C ARG A 58 -2.82 2.68 7.61
N TRP A 59 -1.87 1.87 7.19
CA TRP A 59 -1.31 1.95 5.85
C TRP A 59 -2.35 1.67 4.76
N THR A 60 -3.21 0.68 4.97
CA THR A 60 -4.32 0.39 4.06
C THR A 60 -5.26 1.59 3.93
N TRP A 61 -5.62 2.23 5.04
CA TRP A 61 -6.42 3.46 5.01
C TRP A 61 -5.74 4.61 4.25
N LEU A 62 -4.43 4.80 4.40
CA LEU A 62 -3.69 5.81 3.63
C LEU A 62 -3.70 5.51 2.12
N VAL A 63 -3.57 4.24 1.73
CA VAL A 63 -3.64 3.82 0.32
C VAL A 63 -5.04 4.04 -0.25
N LEU A 64 -6.09 3.71 0.50
CA LEU A 64 -7.48 3.96 0.11
C LEU A 64 -7.75 5.46 -0.02
N ALA A 65 -7.31 6.28 0.94
CA ALA A 65 -7.43 7.73 0.88
C ALA A 65 -6.74 8.30 -0.37
N ALA A 66 -5.51 7.85 -0.67
CA ALA A 66 -4.80 8.26 -1.88
C ALA A 66 -5.54 7.83 -3.17
N HIS A 67 -6.09 6.61 -3.21
CA HIS A 67 -6.91 6.16 -4.34
C HIS A 67 -8.14 7.05 -4.52
N THR A 68 -8.84 7.37 -3.44
CA THR A 68 -10.01 8.26 -3.45
C THR A 68 -9.65 9.67 -3.89
N GLN A 69 -8.53 10.23 -3.43
CA GLN A 69 -8.04 11.53 -3.90
C GLN A 69 -7.79 11.53 -5.42
N LEU A 70 -7.20 10.48 -5.97
CA LEU A 70 -7.00 10.36 -7.42
C LEU A 70 -8.32 10.23 -8.19
N ARG A 71 -9.35 9.60 -7.61
CA ARG A 71 -10.68 9.51 -8.20
C ARG A 71 -11.39 10.87 -8.21
N LEU A 72 -11.33 11.60 -7.10
CA LEU A 72 -11.95 12.92 -6.93
C LEU A 72 -11.25 14.01 -7.74
N ALA A 73 -9.93 13.92 -7.90
CA ALA A 73 -9.14 14.88 -8.68
C ALA A 73 -9.28 14.71 -10.20
N ARG A 74 -9.96 13.67 -10.67
CA ARG A 74 -10.13 13.35 -12.10
C ARG A 74 -10.55 14.55 -12.96
N PRO A 75 -11.66 15.27 -12.68
CA PRO A 75 -12.10 16.39 -13.51
C PRO A 75 -11.11 17.56 -13.55
N LEU A 76 -10.19 17.63 -12.58
CA LEU A 76 -9.20 18.70 -12.48
C LEU A 76 -7.88 18.34 -13.19
N ALA A 77 -7.68 17.06 -13.53
CA ALA A 77 -6.40 16.57 -14.02
C ALA A 77 -6.25 16.76 -15.53
N ALA A 78 -5.19 17.46 -15.94
CA ALA A 78 -4.74 17.46 -17.32
C ALA A 78 -4.24 16.06 -17.72
N ASP A 79 -4.55 15.64 -18.94
CA ASP A 79 -4.16 14.33 -19.44
C ASP A 79 -2.69 14.30 -19.90
N LEU A 80 -1.77 14.11 -18.94
CA LEU A 80 -0.33 13.94 -19.19
C LEU A 80 -0.02 12.52 -19.75
N ARG A 81 -0.42 12.32 -20.99
CA ARG A 81 -0.28 11.07 -21.75
C ARG A 81 1.14 10.87 -22.26
N ARG A 82 1.55 9.61 -22.40
CA ARG A 82 2.73 9.23 -23.19
C ARG A 82 2.37 9.30 -24.68
N PRO A 83 3.38 9.45 -25.57
CA PRO A 83 3.13 9.67 -27.01
C PRO A 83 2.22 8.63 -27.66
N TRP A 84 2.40 7.35 -27.31
CA TRP A 84 1.64 6.21 -27.85
C TRP A 84 0.29 5.96 -27.16
N GLU A 85 -0.02 6.67 -26.08
CA GLU A 85 -1.28 6.46 -25.40
C GLU A 85 -2.40 7.27 -26.07
N LYS A 86 -3.55 6.60 -26.27
CA LYS A 86 -4.75 7.24 -26.79
C LYS A 86 -5.19 8.40 -25.88
N LYS A 87 -5.76 9.43 -26.51
CA LYS A 87 -6.45 10.51 -25.79
C LYS A 87 -7.64 9.92 -25.05
N ALA A 88 -7.85 10.36 -23.83
CA ALA A 88 -9.01 10.01 -23.04
C ALA A 88 -9.76 11.29 -22.65
N GLU A 89 -11.09 11.22 -22.65
CA GLU A 89 -11.91 12.32 -22.17
C GLU A 89 -11.54 12.67 -20.71
N PRO A 90 -11.54 13.95 -20.30
CA PRO A 90 -11.14 14.37 -18.96
C PRO A 90 -11.84 13.57 -17.83
N ASN A 91 -13.13 13.30 -17.98
CA ASN A 91 -13.92 12.53 -17.00
C ASN A 91 -13.77 11.00 -17.11
N ARG A 92 -12.96 10.52 -18.05
CA ARG A 92 -12.65 9.10 -18.27
C ARG A 92 -11.20 8.73 -17.97
N LEU A 93 -10.40 9.66 -17.43
CA LEU A 93 -9.04 9.36 -17.02
C LEU A 93 -8.99 8.28 -15.94
N THR A 94 -8.10 7.30 -16.14
CA THR A 94 -7.84 6.27 -15.13
C THR A 94 -7.10 6.89 -13.94
N PRO A 95 -7.24 6.36 -12.72
CA PRO A 95 -6.51 6.90 -11.57
C PRO A 95 -4.99 6.90 -11.76
N ALA A 96 -4.45 5.96 -12.54
CA ALA A 96 -3.03 5.94 -12.92
C ALA A 96 -2.63 7.13 -13.83
N ARG A 97 -3.52 7.57 -14.73
CA ARG A 97 -3.32 8.77 -15.57
C ARG A 97 -3.39 10.04 -14.75
N VAL A 98 -4.42 10.15 -13.89
CA VAL A 98 -4.56 11.28 -12.95
C VAL A 98 -3.32 11.43 -12.08
N ARG A 99 -2.79 10.32 -11.55
CA ARG A 99 -1.57 10.31 -10.71
C ARG A 99 -0.36 10.97 -11.38
N ARG A 100 -0.20 10.88 -12.71
CA ARG A 100 0.93 11.51 -13.42
C ARG A 100 0.87 13.04 -13.33
N GLY A 101 -0.32 13.62 -13.44
CA GLY A 101 -0.55 15.06 -13.31
C GLY A 101 -0.83 15.53 -11.88
N PHE A 102 -1.07 14.61 -10.94
CA PHE A 102 -1.53 14.95 -9.60
C PHE A 102 -0.55 15.85 -8.82
N ARG A 103 0.76 15.78 -9.10
CA ARG A 103 1.75 16.70 -8.51
C ARG A 103 1.45 18.17 -8.82
N ASN A 104 0.91 18.46 -10.01
CA ASN A 104 0.56 19.83 -10.42
C ASN A 104 -0.69 20.33 -9.70
N LEU A 105 -1.60 19.41 -9.34
CA LEU A 105 -2.79 19.73 -8.54
C LEU A 105 -2.41 19.93 -7.08
N HIS A 106 -1.61 19.02 -6.51
CA HIS A 106 -1.17 19.08 -5.13
C HIS A 106 -0.47 20.39 -4.77
N ALA A 107 0.32 20.98 -5.68
CA ALA A 107 0.98 22.27 -5.45
C ALA A 107 0.01 23.46 -5.33
N LYS A 108 -1.21 23.33 -5.86
CA LYS A 108 -2.26 24.37 -5.84
C LYS A 108 -3.31 24.13 -4.75
N THR A 109 -3.30 22.95 -4.12
CA THR A 109 -4.24 22.60 -3.07
C THR A 109 -3.74 23.14 -1.72
N PRO A 110 -4.60 23.77 -0.91
CA PRO A 110 -4.22 24.15 0.45
C PRO A 110 -3.83 22.91 1.26
N SER A 111 -2.74 22.99 2.01
CA SER A 111 -2.31 21.91 2.89
C SER A 111 -3.00 22.04 4.24
N PRO A 112 -3.78 21.04 4.69
CA PRO A 112 -4.30 21.02 6.05
C PRO A 112 -3.22 20.70 7.09
N ALA A 113 -2.00 20.34 6.66
CA ALA A 113 -0.91 19.99 7.55
C ALA A 113 -0.30 21.25 8.20
N ARG A 114 0.13 21.11 9.45
CA ARG A 114 0.89 22.13 10.16
C ARG A 114 2.25 22.37 9.47
N ALA A 115 2.85 23.53 9.71
CA ALA A 115 4.18 23.85 9.21
C ALA A 115 5.18 22.71 9.53
N PRO A 116 6.06 22.35 8.58
CA PRO A 116 7.04 21.29 8.78
C PRO A 116 7.97 21.65 9.94
N GLN A 117 8.49 20.63 10.63
CA GLN A 117 9.56 20.84 11.59
C GLN A 117 10.81 21.39 10.87
N PRO A 118 11.62 22.22 11.55
CA PRO A 118 12.88 22.72 10.99
C PRO A 118 13.76 21.57 10.46
N SER A 119 14.38 21.77 9.30
CA SER A 119 15.22 20.76 8.64
C SER A 119 16.59 20.57 9.28
N ARG A 120 16.99 21.48 10.18
CA ARG A 120 18.23 21.31 10.94
C ARG A 120 18.06 20.12 11.88
N PRO A 121 18.98 19.13 11.85
CA PRO A 121 19.02 18.11 12.87
C PRO A 121 18.98 18.79 14.23
N GLY A 122 18.10 18.32 15.12
CA GLY A 122 18.17 18.72 16.53
C GLY A 122 19.56 18.37 17.10
N PRO A 123 19.87 18.80 18.33
CA PRO A 123 21.18 18.60 18.98
C PRO A 123 21.60 17.12 19.22
N GLY A 124 20.92 16.17 18.57
CA GLY A 124 21.14 14.76 18.73
C GLY A 124 20.71 14.30 20.12
N ARG A 125 21.15 13.09 20.43
CA ARG A 125 20.99 12.51 21.77
C ARG A 125 22.17 12.97 22.62
N PRO A 126 21.94 13.45 23.86
CA PRO A 126 23.03 13.82 24.75
C PRO A 126 24.02 12.66 24.93
N PRO A 127 25.34 12.93 25.00
CA PRO A 127 26.35 11.92 25.31
C PRO A 127 25.99 11.15 26.59
N GLY A 128 26.19 9.83 26.60
CA GLY A 128 25.87 8.96 27.74
C GLY A 128 24.41 8.50 27.85
N SER A 129 23.47 9.08 27.08
CA SER A 129 22.08 8.63 27.08
C SER A 129 21.90 7.29 26.35
N LYS A 130 21.49 6.23 27.04
CA LYS A 130 21.21 4.90 26.44
C LYS A 130 19.75 4.78 25.95
N ASN A 131 19.51 3.95 24.93
CA ASN A 131 18.14 3.72 24.46
C ASN A 131 17.36 2.92 25.50
N ARG A 132 16.42 3.56 26.20
CA ARG A 132 15.61 2.93 27.26
C ARG A 132 14.50 2.01 26.71
N ARG A 133 14.21 2.09 25.41
CA ARG A 133 13.19 1.26 24.75
C ARG A 133 13.79 0.61 23.49
N PRO A 134 14.65 -0.41 23.63
CA PRO A 134 15.06 -1.23 22.50
C PRO A 134 13.83 -1.87 21.85
N ALA A 135 13.81 -1.96 20.52
CA ALA A 135 12.76 -2.72 19.84
C ALA A 135 12.89 -4.20 20.23
N THR A 136 11.77 -4.81 20.64
CA THR A 136 11.71 -6.25 20.92
C THR A 136 12.20 -7.03 19.71
N ARG A 137 13.22 -7.88 19.91
CA ARG A 137 13.72 -8.78 18.87
C ARG A 137 13.06 -10.13 19.09
N HIS A 138 12.31 -10.59 18.11
CA HIS A 138 11.78 -11.95 18.09
C HIS A 138 12.84 -12.87 17.49
N ASP A 139 13.02 -14.06 18.06
CA ASP A 139 13.90 -15.06 17.47
C ASP A 139 13.32 -15.51 16.12
N VAL A 140 14.19 -15.69 15.13
CA VAL A 140 13.76 -16.12 13.81
C VAL A 140 13.60 -17.63 13.92
N GLY A 141 12.38 -18.10 14.15
CA GLY A 141 12.05 -19.52 14.21
C GLY A 141 12.37 -20.23 12.90
N ARG A 142 13.63 -20.59 12.70
CA ARG A 142 14.05 -21.53 11.66
C ARG A 142 13.76 -22.92 12.19
N VAL A 143 13.11 -23.74 11.38
CA VAL A 143 12.95 -25.16 11.67
C VAL A 143 13.93 -25.89 10.77
N LEU A 144 14.74 -26.76 11.35
CA LEU A 144 15.64 -27.63 10.58
C LEU A 144 14.82 -28.60 9.73
N ALA A 145 15.41 -29.15 8.66
CA ALA A 145 14.75 -30.17 7.84
C ALA A 145 14.32 -31.41 8.66
N THR A 146 14.94 -31.62 9.82
CA THR A 146 14.61 -32.66 10.81
C THR A 146 13.39 -32.33 11.69
N GLY A 147 12.72 -31.19 11.47
CA GLY A 147 11.55 -30.76 12.25
C GLY A 147 11.90 -30.12 13.60
N GLN A 148 13.19 -30.07 13.98
CA GLN A 148 13.61 -29.47 15.24
C GLN A 148 13.80 -27.94 15.13
N PRO A 149 13.49 -27.18 16.19
CA PRO A 149 13.75 -25.74 16.23
C PRO A 149 15.25 -25.48 16.13
N PHE A 150 15.63 -24.64 15.17
CA PHE A 150 17.02 -24.19 15.00
C PHE A 150 17.42 -23.35 16.20
N ARG A 151 18.31 -23.88 17.04
CA ARG A 151 19.04 -23.07 18.01
C ARG A 151 20.26 -22.48 17.35
N ARG A 152 20.40 -21.16 17.45
CA ARG A 152 21.62 -20.48 17.02
C ARG A 152 22.81 -21.03 17.83
N PRO A 153 23.93 -21.43 17.21
CA PRO A 153 25.11 -21.86 17.96
C PRO A 153 25.59 -20.74 18.88
N THR A 154 25.88 -21.05 20.14
CA THR A 154 26.41 -20.15 21.17
C THR A 154 27.78 -19.55 20.83
N HIS A 155 28.40 -20.00 19.75
CA HIS A 155 29.79 -19.69 19.39
C HIS A 155 30.05 -18.24 18.92
N HIS A 156 29.04 -17.38 18.80
CA HIS A 156 29.26 -15.94 18.58
C HIS A 156 29.69 -15.17 19.85
N GLU A 157 29.67 -15.79 21.03
CA GLU A 157 30.34 -15.23 22.21
C GLU A 157 31.82 -15.62 22.30
N VAL A 158 32.26 -16.65 21.56
CA VAL A 158 33.66 -17.09 21.52
C VAL A 158 34.42 -16.21 20.52
N GLY A 159 34.81 -15.01 20.95
CA GLY A 159 35.63 -14.10 20.15
C GLY A 159 35.53 -12.62 20.49
N THR A 160 34.65 -12.20 21.41
CA THR A 160 34.64 -10.81 21.87
C THR A 160 35.76 -10.61 22.87
N LYS A 161 36.99 -10.34 22.40
CA LYS A 161 38.05 -9.85 23.29
C LYS A 161 37.53 -8.60 24.03
N PRO A 162 37.73 -8.48 25.34
CA PRO A 162 37.39 -7.25 26.04
C PRO A 162 38.21 -6.11 25.41
N ARG A 163 37.52 -5.03 25.05
CA ARG A 163 38.16 -3.79 24.62
C ARG A 163 39.01 -3.30 25.79
N ARG A 164 40.33 -3.27 25.61
CA ARG A 164 41.29 -2.73 26.57
C ARG A 164 40.85 -1.32 26.95
N VAL A 165 40.72 -1.09 28.25
CA VAL A 165 40.55 0.25 28.81
C VAL A 165 41.96 0.78 29.05
N GLU A 166 42.31 1.83 28.33
CA GLU A 166 43.34 2.80 28.70
C GLU A 166 42.64 4.12 28.95
#